data_AF-A0A853IL54-F1
#
_entry.id   AF-A0A853IL54-F1
#
_cell.length_a   1.000
_cell.length_b   1.000
_cell.length_c   1.000
_cell.angle_alpha   90.00
_cell.angle_beta   90.00
_cell.angle_gamma   90.00
#
_symmetry.space_group_name_H-M   'P 1'
#
loop_
_entity.id
_entity.type
_entity.pdbx_description
1 polymer ?
#
loop_
_entity_poly.entity_id
_entity_poly.type
_entity_poly.pdbx_seq_one_letter_code
_entity_poly.pdbx_strand_id
1 'polypeptide(L)'
;MFSRELELSIWHGFYAPKGLAPDVQARLNTAIRQAAADPAFVADQQAQGVVMVRGSRLTPEGHKAYIEETIPLWQLIVSVSKAGAR
;
A
#
# COMPACT_ATOMS: atom_id res chain seq x y z
N MET A 1 24.49 18.74 -6.62
CA MET A 1 23.26 18.54 -7.41
C MET A 1 22.61 17.25 -6.89
N PHE A 2 21.88 17.32 -5.78
CA PHE A 2 21.18 16.15 -5.21
C PHE A 2 19.83 16.60 -4.65
N SER A 3 18.84 16.71 -5.54
CA SER A 3 17.44 16.85 -5.15
C SER A 3 16.71 15.65 -5.72
N ARG A 4 16.92 14.46 -5.14
CA ARG A 4 15.90 13.41 -5.23
C ARG A 4 14.88 13.77 -4.16
N GLU A 5 13.76 14.33 -4.57
CA GLU A 5 12.62 14.52 -3.69
C GLU A 5 12.18 13.12 -3.21
N LEU A 6 12.34 12.88 -1.91
CA LEU A 6 11.82 11.67 -1.28
C LEU A 6 10.33 11.90 -1.06
N GLU A 7 9.50 11.31 -1.93
CA GLU A 7 8.06 11.30 -1.71
C GLU A 7 7.74 10.27 -0.62
N LEU A 8 7.53 10.76 0.60
CA LEU A 8 7.11 9.94 1.72
C LEU A 8 5.58 9.95 1.80
N SER A 9 4.95 8.88 1.32
CA SER A 9 3.50 8.69 1.43
C SER A 9 3.16 7.59 2.44
N ILE A 10 2.11 7.82 3.23
CA ILE A 10 1.54 6.80 4.11
C ILE A 10 0.54 6.00 3.27
N TRP A 11 0.81 4.70 3.11
CA TRP A 11 -0.08 3.79 2.41
C TRP A 11 -0.78 2.86 3.40
N HIS A 12 -1.97 2.41 3.02
CA HIS A 12 -2.75 1.41 3.74
C HIS A 12 -2.82 0.14 2.91
N GLY A 13 -2.74 -1.02 3.56
CA GLY A 13 -2.77 -2.32 2.90
C GLY A 13 -3.57 -3.33 3.70
N PHE A 14 -4.22 -4.26 3.02
CA PHE A 14 -4.92 -5.38 3.64
C PHE A 14 -4.02 -6.60 3.67
N TYR A 15 -4.00 -7.27 4.82
CA TYR A 15 -3.23 -8.49 5.05
C TYR A 15 -4.14 -9.57 5.62
N ALA A 16 -3.85 -10.81 5.25
CA ALA A 16 -4.51 -11.98 5.80
C ALA A 16 -3.48 -12.88 6.50
N PRO A 17 -3.91 -13.71 7.47
CA PRO A 17 -3.04 -14.71 8.08
C PRO A 17 -2.43 -15.65 7.04
N LYS A 18 -1.22 -16.12 7.31
CA LYS A 18 -0.55 -17.14 6.51
C LYS A 18 -1.42 -18.41 6.45
N GLY A 19 -1.59 -18.96 5.25
CA GLY A 19 -2.41 -20.16 5.04
C GLY A 19 -3.90 -19.90 4.88
N LEU A 20 -4.32 -18.63 4.69
CA LEU A 20 -5.68 -18.33 4.28
C LEU A 20 -6.05 -19.14 3.02
N ALA A 21 -7.25 -19.72 3.02
CA ALA A 21 -7.75 -20.49 1.89
C ALA A 21 -7.87 -19.60 0.62
N PRO A 22 -7.47 -20.08 -0.57
CA PRO A 22 -7.44 -19.27 -1.78
C PRO A 22 -8.80 -18.67 -2.19
N ASP A 23 -9.88 -19.41 -1.97
CA ASP A 23 -11.26 -18.97 -2.25
C ASP A 23 -11.67 -17.81 -1.33
N VAL A 24 -11.29 -17.87 -0.05
CA VAL A 24 -11.53 -16.77 0.90
C VAL A 24 -10.70 -15.55 0.53
N GLN A 25 -9.43 -15.74 0.13
CA GLN A 25 -8.58 -14.66 -0.34
C GLN A 25 -9.15 -13.97 -1.57
N ALA A 26 -9.64 -14.75 -2.55
CA ALA A 26 -10.28 -14.23 -3.75
C ALA A 26 -11.54 -13.43 -3.40
N ARG A 27 -12.40 -13.95 -2.51
CA ARG A 27 -13.62 -13.25 -2.08
C ARG A 27 -13.32 -11.92 -1.39
N LEU A 28 -12.31 -11.88 -0.51
CA LEU A 28 -11.87 -10.65 0.15
C LEU A 28 -11.34 -9.63 -0.87
N ASN A 29 -10.51 -10.07 -1.82
CA ASN A 29 -9.98 -9.17 -2.85
C ASN A 29 -11.10 -8.60 -3.74
N THR A 30 -12.08 -9.42 -4.13
CA THR A 30 -13.25 -8.95 -4.88
C THR A 30 -14.01 -7.88 -4.11
N ALA A 31 -14.28 -8.09 -2.81
CA ALA A 31 -14.98 -7.11 -1.98
C ALA A 31 -14.19 -5.79 -1.85
N ILE A 32 -12.87 -5.87 -1.65
CA ILE A 32 -12.00 -4.68 -1.61
C ILE A 32 -12.07 -3.90 -2.93
N ARG A 33 -12.04 -4.59 -4.08
CA ARG A 33 -12.11 -3.96 -5.40
C ARG A 33 -13.47 -3.33 -5.68
N GLN A 34 -14.55 -3.94 -5.19
CA GLN A 34 -15.88 -3.36 -5.25
C GLN A 34 -15.96 -2.07 -4.43
N ALA A 35 -15.47 -2.08 -3.18
CA ALA A 35 -15.43 -0.88 -2.34
C ALA A 35 -14.56 0.22 -2.96
N ALA A 36 -13.39 -0.12 -3.49
CA ALA A 36 -12.50 0.84 -4.16
C ALA A 36 -13.08 1.45 -5.46
N ALA A 37 -14.15 0.86 -6.01
CA ALA A 37 -14.86 1.37 -7.18
C ALA A 37 -16.18 2.07 -6.80
N ASP A 38 -16.60 2.03 -5.53
CA ASP A 38 -17.83 2.66 -5.07
C ASP A 38 -17.65 4.20 -5.06
N PRO A 39 -18.49 4.97 -5.78
CA PRO A 39 -18.31 6.42 -5.89
C PRO A 39 -18.43 7.16 -4.56
N ALA A 40 -19.31 6.71 -3.64
CA ALA A 40 -19.48 7.36 -2.36
C ALA A 40 -18.24 7.14 -1.47
N PHE A 41 -17.75 5.90 -1.41
CA PHE A 41 -16.51 5.58 -0.72
C PHE A 41 -15.31 6.37 -1.28
N VAL A 42 -15.17 6.42 -2.60
CA VAL A 42 -14.08 7.17 -3.24
C VAL A 42 -14.16 8.66 -2.91
N ALA A 43 -15.36 9.24 -2.94
CA ALA A 43 -15.56 10.65 -2.59
C ALA A 43 -15.18 10.94 -1.13
N ASP A 44 -15.60 10.08 -0.19
CA ASP A 44 -15.29 10.23 1.23
C ASP A 44 -13.79 10.12 1.51
N GLN A 45 -13.11 9.15 0.88
CA GLN A 45 -11.67 8.98 1.01
C GLN A 45 -10.90 10.18 0.44
N GLN A 46 -11.32 10.69 -0.73
CA GLN A 46 -10.71 11.88 -1.35
C GLN A 46 -10.93 13.14 -0.52
N ALA A 47 -12.10 13.29 0.12
CA ALA A 47 -12.38 14.39 1.03
C ALA A 47 -11.44 14.39 2.26
N GLN A 48 -10.90 13.23 2.63
CA GLN A 48 -9.89 13.08 3.69
C GLN A 48 -8.45 13.16 3.17
N GLY A 49 -8.24 13.49 1.89
CA GLY A 49 -6.91 13.61 1.29
C GLY A 49 -6.28 12.27 0.89
N VAL A 50 -7.05 11.17 0.88
CA VAL A 50 -6.55 9.87 0.44
C VAL A 50 -6.49 9.80 -1.08
N VAL A 51 -5.32 9.39 -1.60
CA VAL A 51 -5.15 9.08 -3.01
C VAL A 51 -5.54 7.62 -3.26
N MET A 52 -6.61 7.41 -4.02
CA MET A 52 -7.11 6.07 -4.33
C MET A 52 -6.19 5.32 -5.29
N VAL A 53 -5.72 4.14 -4.86
CA VAL A 53 -4.90 3.25 -5.69
C VAL A 53 -5.71 2.61 -6.81
N ARG A 54 -5.07 2.32 -7.94
CA ARG A 54 -5.70 1.75 -9.15
C ARG A 54 -4.84 0.62 -9.72
N GLY A 55 -5.42 -0.16 -10.64
CA GLY A 55 -4.69 -1.16 -11.41
C GLY A 55 -4.13 -2.31 -10.57
N SER A 56 -2.88 -2.71 -10.84
CA SER A 56 -2.23 -3.86 -10.20
C SER A 56 -2.07 -3.72 -8.69
N ARG A 57 -2.02 -2.49 -8.15
CA ARG A 57 -1.95 -2.25 -6.69
C ARG A 57 -3.16 -2.79 -5.93
N LEU A 58 -4.27 -3.08 -6.61
CA LEU A 58 -5.46 -3.70 -6.03
C LEU A 58 -5.44 -5.24 -6.05
N THR A 59 -4.43 -5.88 -6.64
CA THR A 59 -4.28 -7.35 -6.60
C THR A 59 -3.36 -7.76 -5.44
N PRO A 60 -3.49 -9.00 -4.91
CA PRO A 60 -2.57 -9.50 -3.89
C PRO A 60 -1.10 -9.44 -4.34
N GLU A 61 -0.83 -9.78 -5.59
CA GLU A 61 0.50 -9.83 -6.18
C GLU A 61 1.08 -8.42 -6.35
N GLY A 62 0.29 -7.46 -6.86
CA GLY A 62 0.76 -6.09 -7.03
C GLY A 62 0.90 -5.35 -5.69
N HIS A 63 0.11 -5.71 -4.67
CA HIS A 63 0.36 -5.24 -3.31
C HIS A 63 1.68 -5.79 -2.77
N LYS A 64 1.91 -7.11 -2.89
CA LYS A 64 3.16 -7.74 -2.48
C LYS A 64 4.38 -7.12 -3.15
N ALA A 65 4.34 -6.94 -4.47
CA ALA A 65 5.44 -6.36 -5.24
C ALA A 65 5.80 -4.95 -4.75
N TYR A 66 4.79 -4.10 -4.51
CA TYR A 66 5.02 -2.77 -3.95
C TYR A 66 5.66 -2.81 -2.56
N ILE A 67 5.23 -3.72 -1.67
CA ILE A 67 5.87 -3.86 -0.36
C ILE A 67 7.35 -4.23 -0.52
N GLU A 68 7.64 -5.20 -1.38
CA GLU A 68 9.01 -5.63 -1.68
C GLU A 68 9.87 -4.48 -2.23
N GLU A 69 9.30 -3.60 -3.06
CA GLU A 69 9.97 -2.38 -3.56
C GLU A 69 10.19 -1.32 -2.47
N THR A 70 9.27 -1.19 -1.51
CA THR A 70 9.39 -0.19 -0.43
C THR A 70 10.37 -0.60 0.67
N ILE A 71 10.60 -1.90 0.91
CA ILE A 71 11.49 -2.38 1.98
C ILE A 71 12.92 -1.79 1.85
N PRO A 72 13.60 -1.85 0.70
CA PRO A 72 14.93 -1.26 0.53
C PRO A 72 14.94 0.26 0.74
N LEU A 73 13.88 0.96 0.31
CA LEU A 73 13.75 2.40 0.51
C LEU A 73 13.69 2.73 2.01
N TRP A 74 12.88 2.01 2.77
CA TRP A 74 12.77 2.22 4.23
C TRP A 74 14.07 1.85 4.96
N GLN A 75 14.75 0.78 4.56
CA GLN A 75 16.06 0.43 5.10
C GLN A 75 17.09 1.55 4.86
N LEU A 76 17.09 2.17 3.68
CA LEU A 76 17.95 3.31 3.37
C LEU A 76 17.59 4.54 4.23
N ILE A 77 16.30 4.87 4.35
CA ILE A 77 15.85 6.00 5.18
C ILE A 77 16.27 5.81 6.64
N VAL A 78 16.12 4.60 7.19
CA VAL A 78 16.56 4.28 8.55
C VAL A 78 18.07 4.41 8.70
N SER A 79 18.86 3.94 7.73
CA SER A 79 20.32 3.99 7.82
C SER A 79 20.89 5.41 7.80
N VAL A 80 20.25 6.34 7.06
CA VAL A 80 20.71 7.73 6.95
C VAL A 80 20.08 8.69 7.97
N SER A 81 18.97 8.32 8.63
CA SER A 81 18.20 9.21 9.51
C SER A 81 18.75 9.38 10.94
N LYS A 82 19.95 8.85 11.25
CA LYS A 82 20.51 8.76 12.62
C LYS A 82 19.63 7.98 13.62
N ALA A 83 18.51 7.40 13.18
CA ALA A 83 17.61 6.61 14.02
C ALA A 83 18.25 5.29 14.54
N GLY A 84 19.37 4.86 13.95
CA GLY A 84 20.18 3.73 14.41
C GLY A 84 21.32 4.07 15.37
N ALA A 85 21.46 5.33 15.82
CA ALA A 85 22.55 5.77 16.69
C ALA A 85 22.16 5.87 18.18
N ARG A 86 21.39 4.89 18.69
CA ARG A 86 21.14 4.72 20.12
C ARG A 86 21.68 3.38 20.59
#